data_AF-A0A7C7WLL2-F1
#
_entry.id   AF-A0A7C7WLL2-F1
#
_cell.length_a   1.000
_cell.length_b   1.000
_cell.length_c   1.000
_cell.angle_alpha   90.00
_cell.angle_beta   90.00
_cell.angle_gamma   90.00
#
_symmetry.space_group_name_H-M   'P 1'
#
loop_
_entity.id
_entity.type
_entity.pdbx_description
1 polymer ?
#
loop_
_entity_poly.entity_id
_entity_poly.type
_entity_poly.pdbx_seq_one_letter_code
_entity_poly.pdbx_strand_id
1 'polypeptide(L)'
;MLHPIEVRIRYGNPIGGTMSPKSDVWQGTLYPQLMKLEEDGYITGSWGVSENGQRAKFYRLTKPGRRRLAKVAQDWQQTTAILAKFLAREGTR
;
A
#
# COMPACT_ATOMS: atom_id res chain seq x y z
N MET A 1 -3.75 -0.60 -18.29
CA MET A 1 -4.26 0.54 -17.50
C MET A 1 -3.83 0.33 -16.05
N LEU A 2 -2.91 1.13 -15.51
CA LEU A 2 -2.58 1.07 -14.07
C LEU A 2 -3.79 1.59 -13.30
N HIS A 3 -4.52 0.68 -12.66
CA HIS A 3 -5.58 1.06 -11.74
C HIS A 3 -4.93 1.85 -10.60
N PRO A 4 -5.43 3.04 -10.24
CA PRO A 4 -4.96 3.73 -9.05
C PRO A 4 -5.05 2.75 -7.88
N ILE A 5 -3.99 2.63 -7.08
CA ILE A 5 -4.00 1.80 -5.88
C ILE A 5 -5.05 2.41 -4.93
N GLU A 6 -6.27 1.89 -5.02
CA GLU A 6 -7.38 2.29 -4.16
C GLU A 6 -7.29 1.43 -2.90
N VAL A 7 -6.49 1.90 -1.95
CA VAL A 7 -6.47 1.27 -0.62
C VAL A 7 -7.77 1.63 0.07
N ARG A 8 -8.69 0.65 0.15
CA ARG A 8 -9.97 0.78 0.85
C ARG A 8 -9.83 0.23 2.26
N ILE A 9 -9.79 1.11 3.26
CA ILE A 9 -9.85 0.69 4.66
C ILE A 9 -11.28 0.89 5.17
N ARG A 10 -11.89 -0.23 5.55
CA ARG A 10 -13.21 -0.25 6.20
C ARG A 10 -13.03 0.11 7.67
N TYR A 11 -13.81 1.06 8.15
CA TYR A 11 -13.89 1.38 9.57
C TYR A 11 -15.20 0.81 10.11
N GLY A 12 -15.10 -0.17 11.01
CA GLY A 12 -16.27 -0.75 11.67
C GLY A 12 -15.99 -2.16 12.16
N ASN A 13 -16.22 -2.38 13.44
CA ASN A 13 -16.29 -3.72 14.02
C ASN A 13 -17.58 -4.37 13.47
N PRO A 14 -17.54 -5.54 12.80
CA PRO A 14 -18.76 -6.23 12.43
C PRO A 14 -19.51 -6.54 13.73
N ILE A 15 -20.69 -5.94 13.89
CA ILE A 15 -21.63 -6.28 14.95
C ILE A 15 -22.00 -7.75 14.75
N GLY A 16 -21.30 -8.66 15.44
CA GLY A 16 -21.53 -10.10 15.43
C GLY A 16 -20.67 -10.96 14.49
N GLY A 17 -19.38 -10.67 14.27
CA GLY A 17 -18.53 -11.55 13.45
C GLY A 17 -17.09 -11.63 13.94
N THR A 18 -16.58 -12.85 14.07
CA THR A 18 -15.20 -13.16 14.45
C THR A 18 -14.18 -12.34 13.67
N MET A 19 -13.23 -11.76 14.40
CA MET A 19 -12.08 -11.04 13.87
C MET A 19 -11.24 -12.04 13.06
N SER A 20 -11.27 -11.96 11.73
CA SER A 20 -10.43 -12.82 10.90
C SER A 20 -8.96 -12.45 11.09
N PRO A 21 -8.00 -13.38 11.14
CA PRO A 21 -6.58 -13.09 11.36
C PRO A 21 -5.97 -12.15 10.31
N LYS A 22 -6.62 -12.03 9.15
CA LYS A 22 -6.31 -11.04 8.11
C LYS A 22 -6.69 -9.60 8.51
N SER A 23 -7.34 -9.34 9.64
CA SER A 23 -7.70 -7.99 10.09
C SER A 23 -6.69 -7.43 11.11
N ASP A 24 -6.04 -8.29 11.90
CA ASP A 24 -5.06 -7.89 12.92
C ASP A 24 -3.79 -7.29 12.32
N VAL A 25 -3.26 -7.94 11.27
CA VAL A 25 -2.08 -7.45 10.53
C VAL A 25 -2.36 -6.10 9.84
N TRP A 26 -3.61 -5.89 9.40
CA TRP A 26 -4.00 -4.67 8.69
C TRP A 26 -4.22 -3.49 9.64
N GLN A 27 -4.69 -3.73 10.87
CA GLN A 27 -4.84 -2.67 11.85
C GLN A 27 -3.51 -2.30 12.52
N GLY A 28 -2.64 -3.27 12.83
CA GLY A 28 -1.40 -3.02 13.56
C GLY A 28 -0.26 -2.40 12.75
N THR A 29 -0.10 -2.79 11.48
CA THR A 29 1.11 -2.43 10.70
C THR A 29 0.82 -1.47 9.55
N LEU A 30 -0.33 -1.61 8.90
CA LEU A 30 -0.65 -0.81 7.71
C LEU A 30 -1.18 0.58 8.06
N TYR A 31 -1.96 0.70 9.14
CA TYR A 31 -2.58 1.97 9.50
C TYR A 31 -1.54 3.06 9.85
N PRO A 32 -0.53 2.80 10.71
CA PRO A 32 0.52 3.80 10.98
C PRO A 32 1.31 4.18 9.73
N GLN A 33 1.54 3.24 8.82
CA GLN A 33 2.24 3.51 7.55
C GLN A 33 1.42 4.43 6.63
N LEU A 34 0.12 4.21 6.54
CA LEU A 34 -0.76 5.07 5.74
C LEU A 34 -0.92 6.46 6.35
N MET A 35 -1.03 6.56 7.68
CA MET A 35 -1.02 7.85 8.36
C MET A 35 0.26 8.62 8.04
N LYS A 36 1.43 7.98 8.15
CA LYS A 36 2.70 8.60 7.80
C LYS A 36 2.77 9.05 6.34
N LEU A 37 2.28 8.24 5.41
CA LEU A 37 2.22 8.62 3.99
C LEU A 37 1.26 9.80 3.73
N GLU A 38 0.20 9.94 4.52
CA GLU A 38 -0.75 11.05 4.45
C GLU A 38 -0.14 12.33 5.06
N GLU A 39 0.53 12.21 6.22
CA GLU A 39 1.29 13.28 6.88
C GLU A 39 2.44 13.80 5.99
N ASP A 40 3.17 12.90 5.35
CA ASP A 40 4.22 13.23 4.38
C ASP A 40 3.66 13.81 3.06
N GLY A 41 2.33 13.86 2.90
CA GLY A 41 1.64 14.39 1.73
C GLY A 41 1.77 13.54 0.47
N TYR A 42 2.16 12.27 0.59
CA TYR A 42 2.26 11.33 -0.53
C TYR A 42 0.91 10.71 -0.92
N ILE A 43 -0.02 10.61 0.03
CA ILE A 43 -1.40 10.20 -0.22
C ILE A 43 -2.40 11.22 0.35
N THR A 44 -3.62 11.20 -0.16
CA THR A 44 -4.76 11.91 0.41
C THR A 44 -5.88 10.92 0.67
N GLY A 45 -6.51 11.00 1.85
CA GLY A 45 -7.66 10.20 2.22
C GLY A 45 -8.98 10.97 2.12
N SER A 46 -9.99 10.35 1.52
CA SER A 46 -11.36 10.85 1.49
C SER A 46 -12.33 9.81 2.05
N TRP A 47 -13.24 10.22 2.92
CA TRP A 47 -14.31 9.35 3.39
C TRP A 47 -15.38 9.17 2.30
N GLY A 48 -15.83 7.94 2.12
CA GLY A 48 -16.93 7.61 1.22
C GLY A 48 -17.73 6.42 1.71
N VAL A 49 -18.76 6.08 0.96
CA VAL A 49 -19.58 4.88 1.19
C VAL A 49 -19.11 3.80 0.22
N SER A 50 -18.71 2.64 0.71
CA SER A 50 -18.41 1.50 -0.14
C SER A 50 -19.69 0.86 -0.68
N GLU A 51 -19.56 0.03 -1.72
CA GLU A 51 -20.68 -0.64 -2.41
C GLU A 51 -21.64 -1.40 -1.48
N ASN A 52 -21.17 -1.80 -0.29
CA ASN A 52 -21.97 -2.46 0.75
C ASN A 52 -22.57 -1.50 1.79
N GLY A 53 -22.63 -0.19 1.51
CA GLY A 53 -23.21 0.82 2.40
C GLY A 53 -22.34 1.20 3.61
N GLN A 54 -21.14 0.65 3.75
CA GLN A 54 -20.26 0.94 4.90
C GLN A 54 -19.39 2.16 4.65
N ARG A 55 -19.10 2.93 5.72
CA ARG A 55 -18.13 4.03 5.65
C ARG A 55 -16.72 3.46 5.50
N ALA A 56 -16.03 3.89 4.46
CA ALA A 56 -14.64 3.56 4.20
C ALA A 56 -13.84 4.82 3.92
N LYS A 57 -12.56 4.82 4.31
CA LYS A 57 -11.61 5.85 3.89
C LYS A 57 -10.89 5.35 2.65
N PHE A 58 -10.95 6.14 1.60
CA PHE A 58 -10.32 5.87 0.30
C PHE A 58 -9.08 6.72 0.17
N TYR A 59 -7.94 6.10 -0.14
CA TYR A 59 -6.68 6.81 -0.32
C TYR A 59 -6.30 6.91 -1.79
N ARG A 60 -5.73 8.05 -2.19
CA ARG A 60 -5.21 8.30 -3.53
C ARG A 60 -3.81 8.90 -3.45
N LEU A 61 -2.92 8.49 -4.36
CA LEU A 61 -1.60 9.10 -4.52
C LEU A 61 -1.68 10.56 -4.99
N THR A 62 -0.97 11.43 -4.29
CA THR A 62 -0.75 12.82 -4.70
C THR A 62 0.31 12.91 -5.81
N LYS A 63 0.50 14.09 -6.41
CA LYS A 63 1.56 14.31 -7.39
C LYS A 63 2.97 14.07 -6.79
N PRO A 64 3.30 14.55 -5.57
CA PRO A 64 4.51 14.13 -4.86
C PRO A 64 4.60 12.61 -4.63
N GLY A 65 3.50 11.98 -4.21
CA GLY A 65 3.47 10.53 -3.97
C GLY A 65 3.79 9.70 -5.20
N ARG A 66 3.27 10.09 -6.38
CA ARG A 66 3.59 9.43 -7.65
C ARG A 66 5.07 9.54 -8.01
N ARG A 67 5.69 10.71 -7.80
CA ARG A 67 7.13 10.90 -8.04
C ARG A 67 7.97 10.04 -7.10
N ARG A 68 7.61 10.01 -5.82
CA ARG A 68 8.29 9.18 -4.82
C ARG A 68 8.19 7.70 -5.17
N LEU A 69 6.99 7.23 -5.54
CA LEU A 69 6.74 5.86 -5.96
C LEU A 69 7.61 5.48 -7.16
N ALA A 70 7.68 6.33 -8.19
CA ALA A 70 8.53 6.09 -9.35
C ALA A 70 10.01 5.95 -8.97
N LYS A 71 10.50 6.81 -8.07
CA LYS A 71 11.88 6.73 -7.58
C LYS A 71 12.15 5.43 -6.82
N VAL A 72 11.26 5.06 -5.91
CA VAL A 72 11.38 3.80 -5.15
C VAL A 72 11.35 2.59 -6.08
N ALA A 73 10.47 2.59 -7.07
CA ALA A 73 10.40 1.52 -8.06
C ALA A 73 11.69 1.40 -8.88
N GLN A 74 12.27 2.53 -9.30
CA GLN A 74 13.55 2.57 -10.01
C GLN A 74 14.69 2.02 -9.13
N ASP A 75 14.75 2.45 -7.86
CA ASP A 75 15.78 1.99 -6.91
C ASP A 75 15.67 0.50 -6.63
N TRP A 76 14.44 -0.01 -6.55
CA TRP A 76 14.18 -1.43 -6.44
C TRP A 76 14.65 -2.19 -7.68
N GLN A 77 14.31 -1.71 -8.89
CA GLN A 77 14.77 -2.32 -10.14
C GLN A 77 16.29 -2.37 -10.25
N GLN A 78 16.99 -1.32 -9.81
CA GLN A 78 18.45 -1.31 -9.80
C GLN A 78 18.99 -2.36 -8.83
N THR A 79 18.41 -2.45 -7.63
CA THR A 79 18.82 -3.42 -6.61
C THR A 79 18.63 -4.85 -7.10
N THR A 80 17.46 -5.16 -7.67
CA THR A 80 17.18 -6.50 -8.21
C THR A 80 18.05 -6.83 -9.41
N ALA A 81 18.39 -5.86 -10.26
CA ALA A 81 19.32 -6.08 -11.37
C ALA A 81 20.73 -6.42 -10.89
N ILE A 82 21.21 -5.80 -9.80
CA ILE A 82 22.50 -6.13 -9.20
C ILE A 82 22.46 -7.56 -8.64
N LEU A 83 21.43 -7.90 -7.84
CA LEU A 83 21.25 -9.25 -7.30
C LEU A 83 21.17 -10.30 -8.41
N ALA A 84 20.43 -10.02 -9.48
CA ALA A 84 20.33 -10.92 -10.63
C ALA A 84 21.69 -11.18 -11.30
N LYS A 85 22.54 -10.15 -11.43
CA LYS A 85 23.91 -10.30 -11.94
C LYS A 85 24.79 -11.17 -11.04
N PHE A 86 24.66 -11.02 -9.72
CA PHE A 86 25.38 -11.87 -8.77
C PHE A 86 24.94 -13.32 -8.87
N LEU A 87 23.64 -13.59 -8.88
CA LEU A 87 23.09 -14.94 -9.00
C LEU A 87 23.45 -15.61 -10.34
N ALA A 88 23.45 -14.86 -11.44
CA ALA A 88 23.85 -15.37 -12.75
C ALA A 88 25.32 -15.81 -12.81
N ARG A 89 26.19 -15.18 -12.01
CA ARG A 89 27.62 -15.52 -11.94
C ARG A 89 27.88 -16.82 -11.17
N GLU A 90 27.01 -17.21 -10.25
CA GLU A 90 27.15 -18.45 -9.47
C GLU A 90 26.58 -19.69 -10.19
N GLY A 91 25.65 -19.52 -11.13
CA GLY A 91 25.06 -20.62 -11.92
C GLY A 91 25.91 -21.11 -13.12
N THR A 92 27.13 -20.61 -13.29
CA THR A 92 28.04 -20.99 -14.39
C THR A 92 29.27 -21.78 -13.90
N ARG A 93 29.14 -22.51 -12.78
CA ARG A 93 30.17 -23.44 -12.27
C ARG A 93 29.58 -24.79 -11.96
#